data_AF-A0A950N6Y8-F1
#
_entry.id   AF-A0A950N6Y8-F1
#
_cell.length_a   1.000
_cell.length_b   1.000
_cell.length_c   1.000
_cell.angle_alpha   90.00
_cell.angle_beta   90.00
_cell.angle_gamma   90.00
#
_symmetry.space_group_name_H-M   'P 1'
#
loop_
_entity.id
_entity.type
_entity.pdbx_description
1 polymer ?
#
loop_
_entity_poly.entity_id
_entity_poly.type
_entity_poly.pdbx_seq_one_letter_code
_entity_poly.pdbx_strand_id
1 'polypeptide(L)'
;MLLVLCAAFLLQGTEGQRILEPEADAQKQAVKALKELFRDEYGRKSSAEQVDLAKKLLATSADPSIDMTTKYVCLAEARDLAVAAGDAALAMDAVGRMGKSYLVAVPAAKLAILNKLSTGVKDAEKVRGLSRAYYDLARDCVPFEDYDSAAAAATKAESLARAIKDPSMSDRVGELKKDLSTLKSEYQKVKSSIDNPATGDADAVGRYFCFVRNEWASGLKLLSESGKPPLKDLAAKDLANPETTEGQVEVGDGWWLQAQAEKIPWKKQNLLGRVRHWYEMAQPNATALVKVRVNKRLAEMESAAPGGGLNLLQ
;
A
#
# COMPACT_ATOMS: atom_id res chain seq x y z
N MET A 1 29.77 10.23 -17.21
CA MET A 1 30.15 9.53 -15.96
C MET A 1 29.27 10.09 -14.86
N LEU A 2 28.34 9.25 -14.38
CA LEU A 2 27.47 9.37 -13.19
C LEU A 2 26.86 10.73 -12.82
N LEU A 3 25.56 10.88 -13.10
CA LEU A 3 24.52 11.45 -12.20
C LEU A 3 23.16 11.46 -12.93
N VAL A 4 22.64 10.27 -13.22
CA VAL A 4 21.21 10.07 -13.57
C VAL A 4 20.74 8.90 -12.70
N LEU A 5 20.49 9.20 -11.43
CA LEU A 5 19.90 8.30 -10.46
C LEU A 5 18.83 9.09 -9.72
N CYS A 6 17.58 8.63 -9.89
CA CYS A 6 16.45 8.86 -9.00
C CYS A 6 15.94 10.30 -8.83
N ALA A 7 15.23 10.81 -9.82
CA ALA A 7 14.25 11.90 -9.63
C ALA A 7 12.92 11.42 -9.00
N ALA A 8 12.83 10.16 -8.58
CA ALA A 8 11.72 9.63 -7.77
C ALA A 8 11.98 9.67 -6.25
N PHE A 9 13.05 10.34 -5.80
CA PHE A 9 13.54 10.25 -4.40
C PHE A 9 13.15 11.43 -3.50
N LEU A 10 12.22 12.29 -3.89
CA LEU A 10 11.82 13.40 -3.02
C LEU A 10 10.40 13.19 -2.49
N LEU A 11 10.37 12.84 -1.20
CA LEU A 11 9.24 12.81 -0.25
C LEU A 11 8.65 11.42 0.02
N GLN A 12 9.38 10.61 0.79
CA GLN A 12 8.77 9.78 1.82
C GLN A 12 9.30 10.24 3.18
N GLY A 13 8.39 10.62 4.08
CA GLY A 13 8.73 11.06 5.42
C GLY A 13 9.47 9.97 6.18
N THR A 14 10.57 10.33 6.84
CA THR A 14 11.27 9.62 7.93
C THR A 14 11.00 8.11 8.06
N GLU A 15 11.16 7.33 7.00
CA GLU A 15 11.35 5.88 7.05
C GLU A 15 12.83 5.64 6.76
N GLY A 16 13.49 4.87 7.62
CA GLY A 16 14.92 4.56 7.48
C GLY A 16 15.26 4.15 6.05
N GLN A 17 16.30 4.77 5.48
CA GLN A 17 16.73 4.58 4.10
C GLN A 17 16.94 3.09 3.81
N ARG A 18 15.95 2.45 3.17
CA ARG A 18 16.02 1.04 2.76
C ARG A 18 17.21 0.86 1.81
N ILE A 19 17.96 -0.22 1.97
CA ILE A 19 19.16 -0.49 1.15
C ILE A 19 18.87 -1.48 0.03
N LEU A 20 19.73 -1.54 -0.97
CA LEU A 20 19.66 -2.60 -1.98
C LEU A 20 19.85 -3.98 -1.33
N GLU A 21 19.30 -5.01 -1.99
CA GLU A 21 19.56 -6.38 -1.59
C GLU A 21 21.09 -6.66 -1.63
N PRO A 22 21.65 -7.36 -0.62
CA PRO A 22 23.06 -7.70 -0.64
C PRO A 22 23.43 -8.50 -1.88
N GLU A 23 24.65 -8.35 -2.36
CA GLU A 23 25.14 -9.11 -3.52
C GLU A 23 25.04 -10.62 -3.32
N ALA A 24 24.73 -11.34 -4.40
CA ALA A 24 24.40 -12.77 -4.34
C ALA A 24 25.51 -13.62 -3.70
N ASP A 25 26.77 -13.29 -3.92
CA ASP A 25 27.89 -14.04 -3.32
C ASP A 25 28.07 -13.75 -1.82
N ALA A 26 27.79 -12.52 -1.39
CA ALA A 26 27.76 -12.17 0.04
C ALA A 26 26.61 -12.91 0.75
N GLN A 27 25.44 -13.00 0.12
CA GLN A 27 24.33 -13.81 0.62
C GLN A 27 24.73 -15.28 0.77
N LYS A 28 25.35 -15.90 -0.25
CA LYS A 28 25.78 -17.31 -0.19
C LYS A 28 26.77 -17.56 0.96
N GLN A 29 27.73 -16.65 1.17
CA GLN A 29 28.71 -16.77 2.25
C GLN A 29 28.04 -16.67 3.62
N ALA A 30 27.14 -15.70 3.80
CA ALA A 30 26.37 -15.56 5.04
C ALA A 30 25.43 -16.75 5.29
N VAL A 31 24.77 -17.31 4.26
CA VAL A 31 23.97 -18.54 4.37
C VAL A 31 24.83 -19.71 4.85
N LYS A 32 26.05 -19.85 4.33
CA LYS A 32 26.97 -20.92 4.75
C LYS A 32 27.33 -20.79 6.23
N ALA A 33 27.71 -19.59 6.67
CA ALA A 33 28.01 -19.31 8.08
C ALA A 33 26.78 -19.57 8.98
N LEU A 34 25.59 -19.15 8.53
CA LEU A 34 24.34 -19.37 9.25
C LEU A 34 24.01 -20.86 9.39
N LYS A 35 24.14 -21.64 8.32
CA LYS A 35 23.92 -23.09 8.33
C LYS A 35 24.93 -23.85 9.16
N GLU A 36 26.14 -23.32 9.30
CA GLU A 36 27.13 -23.86 10.22
C GLU A 36 26.78 -23.58 11.68
N LEU A 37 26.32 -22.36 11.99
CA LEU A 37 25.90 -21.95 13.34
C LEU A 37 24.66 -22.71 13.83
N PHE A 38 23.69 -22.94 12.94
CA PHE A 38 22.42 -23.62 13.25
C PHE A 38 22.35 -25.04 12.69
N ARG A 39 23.50 -25.72 12.56
CA ARG A 39 23.61 -27.03 11.88
C ARG A 39 22.62 -28.06 12.42
N ASP A 40 22.48 -28.14 13.74
CA ASP A 40 21.61 -29.10 14.40
C ASP A 40 20.14 -28.80 14.13
N GLU A 41 19.73 -27.53 14.18
CA GLU A 41 18.38 -27.11 13.88
C GLU A 41 18.02 -27.29 12.39
N TYR A 42 18.95 -27.03 11.46
CA TYR A 42 18.73 -27.31 10.03
C TYR A 42 18.64 -28.81 9.72
N GLY A 43 19.23 -29.67 10.55
CA GLY A 43 19.10 -31.12 10.44
C GLY A 43 17.70 -31.64 10.78
N ARG A 44 16.91 -30.85 11.53
CA ARG A 44 15.55 -31.17 11.95
C ARG A 44 14.55 -30.81 10.85
N LYS A 45 13.63 -31.74 10.55
CA LYS A 45 12.81 -31.69 9.32
C LYS A 45 11.31 -31.64 9.55
N SER A 46 10.83 -31.78 10.78
CA SER A 46 9.39 -31.63 11.02
C SER A 46 8.97 -30.17 10.83
N SER A 47 7.70 -29.96 10.47
CA SER A 47 7.15 -28.60 10.32
C SER A 47 7.29 -27.76 11.59
N ALA A 48 7.12 -28.38 12.77
CA ALA A 48 7.28 -27.69 14.05
C ALA A 48 8.72 -27.20 14.27
N GLU A 49 9.70 -28.07 14.00
CA GLU A 49 11.12 -27.72 14.15
C GLU A 49 11.57 -26.66 13.14
N GLN A 50 11.05 -26.73 11.90
CA GLN A 50 11.30 -25.70 10.89
C GLN A 50 10.72 -24.35 11.29
N VAL A 51 9.52 -24.32 11.90
CA VAL A 51 8.91 -23.11 12.47
C VAL A 51 9.76 -22.55 13.61
N ASP A 52 10.26 -23.41 14.50
CA ASP A 52 11.09 -22.98 15.62
C ASP A 52 12.42 -22.36 15.14
N LEU A 53 13.08 -22.97 14.16
CA LEU A 53 14.27 -22.39 13.54
C LEU A 53 13.94 -21.06 12.84
N ALA A 54 12.85 -21.00 12.07
CA ALA A 54 12.44 -19.76 11.41
C ALA A 54 12.21 -18.62 12.42
N LYS A 55 11.53 -18.88 13.55
CA LYS A 55 11.35 -17.90 14.63
C LYS A 55 12.68 -17.47 15.24
N LYS A 56 13.61 -18.41 15.44
CA LYS A 56 14.96 -18.11 15.95
C LYS A 56 15.72 -17.19 15.00
N LEU A 57 15.67 -17.46 13.70
CA LEU A 57 16.29 -16.61 12.68
C LEU A 57 15.64 -15.21 12.60
N LEU A 58 14.31 -15.10 12.76
CA LEU A 58 13.66 -13.78 12.86
C LEU A 58 14.12 -13.00 14.10
N ALA A 59 14.29 -13.68 15.24
CA ALA A 59 14.83 -13.06 16.45
C ALA A 59 16.27 -12.58 16.23
N THR A 60 17.13 -13.42 15.64
CA THR A 60 18.50 -13.04 15.25
C THR A 60 18.52 -11.83 14.33
N SER A 61 17.62 -11.78 13.33
CA SER A 61 17.52 -10.67 12.38
C SER A 61 17.16 -9.31 13.01
N ALA A 62 16.64 -9.33 14.24
CA ALA A 62 16.25 -8.14 14.99
C ALA A 62 17.39 -7.61 15.88
N ASP A 63 18.48 -8.35 16.05
CA ASP A 63 19.65 -7.90 16.79
C ASP A 63 20.32 -6.71 16.06
N PRO A 64 20.52 -5.56 16.70
CA PRO A 64 21.14 -4.40 16.06
C PRO A 64 22.64 -4.57 15.79
N SER A 65 23.28 -5.60 16.35
CA SER A 65 24.73 -5.85 16.21
C SER A 65 25.11 -6.63 14.96
N ILE A 66 24.15 -7.30 14.30
CA ILE A 66 24.43 -8.04 13.07
C ILE A 66 24.49 -7.11 11.86
N ASP A 67 25.32 -7.46 10.89
CA ASP A 67 25.42 -6.72 9.63
C ASP A 67 24.18 -6.93 8.75
N MET A 68 24.01 -6.03 7.77
CA MET A 68 22.85 -6.05 6.87
C MET A 68 22.82 -7.26 5.94
N THR A 69 23.95 -7.89 5.61
CA THR A 69 23.94 -9.13 4.82
C THR A 69 23.43 -10.29 5.66
N THR A 70 23.93 -10.45 6.88
CA THR A 70 23.47 -11.49 7.82
C THR A 70 21.99 -11.31 8.15
N LYS A 71 21.53 -10.08 8.37
CA LYS A 71 20.12 -9.77 8.61
C LYS A 71 19.24 -10.19 7.44
N TYR A 72 19.62 -9.85 6.20
CA TYR A 72 18.87 -10.25 5.01
C TYR A 72 18.75 -11.78 4.92
N VAL A 73 19.86 -12.50 5.09
CA VAL A 73 19.89 -13.96 4.99
C VAL A 73 19.06 -14.62 6.08
N CYS A 74 19.10 -14.13 7.33
CA CYS A 74 18.24 -14.64 8.39
C CYS A 74 16.76 -14.52 8.03
N LEU A 75 16.34 -13.38 7.48
CA LEU A 75 14.96 -13.18 7.04
C LEU A 75 14.57 -14.08 5.85
N ALA A 76 15.47 -14.23 4.86
CA ALA A 76 15.23 -15.08 3.70
C ALA A 76 15.12 -16.57 4.08
N GLU A 77 16.01 -17.07 4.93
CA GLU A 77 15.98 -18.45 5.41
C GLU A 77 14.77 -18.69 6.34
N ALA A 78 14.40 -17.73 7.19
CA ALA A 78 13.18 -17.81 7.99
C ALA A 78 11.93 -17.91 7.12
N ARG A 79 11.84 -17.10 6.06
CA ARG A 79 10.76 -17.19 5.06
C ARG A 79 10.72 -18.59 4.44
N ASP A 80 11.84 -19.10 3.96
CA ASP A 80 11.87 -20.38 3.23
C ASP A 80 11.53 -21.57 4.12
N LEU A 81 12.00 -21.56 5.37
CA LEU A 81 11.63 -22.54 6.40
C LEU A 81 10.14 -22.47 6.75
N ALA A 82 9.59 -21.27 6.97
CA ALA A 82 8.16 -21.09 7.24
C ALA A 82 7.29 -21.59 6.08
N VAL A 83 7.70 -21.30 4.84
CA VAL A 83 7.03 -21.81 3.64
C VAL A 83 7.09 -23.32 3.55
N ALA A 84 8.25 -23.93 3.86
CA ALA A 84 8.40 -25.39 3.88
C ALA A 84 7.52 -26.05 4.96
N ALA A 85 7.38 -25.38 6.11
CA ALA A 85 6.54 -25.83 7.21
C ALA A 85 5.03 -25.59 7.02
N GLY A 86 4.65 -24.78 6.02
CA GLY A 86 3.26 -24.40 5.78
C GLY A 86 2.75 -23.23 6.62
N ASP A 87 3.63 -22.52 7.34
CA ASP A 87 3.29 -21.38 8.20
C ASP A 87 3.27 -20.09 7.38
N ALA A 88 2.09 -19.78 6.81
CA ALA A 88 1.89 -18.57 6.01
C ALA A 88 2.16 -17.29 6.80
N ALA A 89 1.70 -17.21 8.05
CA ALA A 89 1.82 -15.99 8.84
C ALA A 89 3.29 -15.63 9.11
N LEU A 90 4.09 -16.64 9.48
CA LEU A 90 5.51 -16.46 9.71
C LEU A 90 6.28 -16.10 8.43
N ALA A 91 5.94 -16.74 7.30
CA ALA A 91 6.53 -16.42 6.01
C ALA A 91 6.23 -14.98 5.56
N MET A 92 5.00 -14.49 5.81
CA MET A 92 4.61 -13.11 5.52
C MET A 92 5.30 -12.10 6.45
N ASP A 93 5.46 -12.41 7.74
CA ASP A 93 6.20 -11.55 8.68
C ASP A 93 7.65 -11.39 8.24
N ALA A 94 8.31 -12.49 7.83
CA ALA A 94 9.67 -12.46 7.32
C ALA A 94 9.82 -11.49 6.12
N VAL A 95 8.94 -11.60 5.11
CA VAL A 95 8.96 -10.69 3.95
C VAL A 95 8.61 -9.25 4.33
N GLY A 96 7.66 -9.05 5.25
CA GLY A 96 7.33 -7.72 5.77
C GLY A 96 8.53 -7.05 6.44
N ARG A 97 9.31 -7.80 7.24
CA ARG A 97 10.56 -7.31 7.84
C ARG A 97 11.65 -7.05 6.81
N MET A 98 11.73 -7.85 5.74
CA MET A 98 12.64 -7.57 4.63
C MET A 98 12.30 -6.22 3.99
N GLY A 99 11.03 -5.97 3.70
CA GLY A 99 10.56 -4.70 3.11
C GLY A 99 10.84 -3.45 3.94
N LYS A 100 11.03 -3.59 5.27
CA LYS A 100 11.39 -2.47 6.15
C LYS A 100 12.87 -2.07 6.05
N SER A 101 13.74 -2.98 5.61
CA SER A 101 15.20 -2.77 5.61
C SER A 101 15.81 -2.78 4.21
N TYR A 102 15.17 -3.46 3.25
CA TYR A 102 15.69 -3.69 1.91
C TYR A 102 14.68 -3.27 0.84
N LEU A 103 15.19 -2.87 -0.32
CA LEU A 103 14.44 -2.63 -1.54
C LEU A 103 14.06 -3.97 -2.20
N VAL A 104 13.13 -4.69 -1.55
CA VAL A 104 12.58 -5.96 -2.04
C VAL A 104 11.19 -5.74 -2.64
N ALA A 105 10.86 -6.49 -3.68
CA ALA A 105 9.50 -6.55 -4.23
C ALA A 105 8.55 -7.33 -3.30
N VAL A 106 8.18 -6.72 -2.16
CA VAL A 106 7.34 -7.33 -1.11
C VAL A 106 6.08 -7.98 -1.69
N PRO A 107 5.27 -7.32 -2.54
CA PRO A 107 4.03 -7.92 -3.02
C PRO A 107 4.27 -9.17 -3.87
N ALA A 108 5.26 -9.14 -4.77
CA ALA A 108 5.64 -10.28 -5.60
C ALA A 108 6.14 -11.46 -4.74
N ALA A 109 6.94 -11.19 -3.70
CA ALA A 109 7.41 -12.21 -2.78
C ALA A 109 6.27 -12.85 -1.97
N LYS A 110 5.34 -12.05 -1.44
CA LYS A 110 4.12 -12.54 -0.76
C LYS A 110 3.25 -13.37 -1.71
N LEU A 111 3.11 -12.96 -2.98
CA LEU A 111 2.35 -13.70 -3.99
C LEU A 111 2.96 -15.08 -4.25
N ALA A 112 4.28 -15.16 -4.38
CA ALA A 112 4.99 -16.43 -4.55
C ALA A 112 4.78 -17.38 -3.35
N ILE A 113 4.81 -16.85 -2.12
CA ILE A 113 4.53 -17.61 -0.89
C ILE A 113 3.12 -18.18 -0.93
N LEU A 114 2.09 -17.35 -1.17
CA LEU A 114 0.70 -17.83 -1.19
C LEU A 114 0.48 -18.87 -2.29
N ASN A 115 1.09 -18.69 -3.47
CA ASN A 115 0.99 -19.67 -4.56
C ASN A 115 1.52 -21.03 -4.11
N LYS A 116 2.70 -21.06 -3.48
CA LYS A 116 3.29 -22.30 -2.96
C LYS A 116 2.42 -22.94 -1.88
N LEU A 117 1.97 -22.15 -0.89
CA LEU A 117 1.16 -22.63 0.22
C LEU A 117 -0.27 -23.06 -0.16
N SER A 118 -0.80 -22.53 -1.26
CA SER A 118 -2.13 -22.91 -1.76
C SER A 118 -2.17 -24.26 -2.48
N THR A 119 -1.01 -24.84 -2.79
CA THR A 119 -0.94 -26.08 -3.57
C THR A 119 -1.48 -27.26 -2.77
N GLY A 120 -2.46 -27.97 -3.32
CA GLY A 120 -3.01 -29.20 -2.73
C GLY A 120 -3.93 -28.99 -1.52
N VAL A 121 -4.24 -27.75 -1.14
CA VAL A 121 -5.16 -27.45 -0.03
C VAL A 121 -6.60 -27.72 -0.46
N LYS A 122 -7.27 -28.65 0.22
CA LYS A 122 -8.66 -29.05 -0.07
C LYS A 122 -9.63 -28.76 1.07
N ASP A 123 -9.13 -28.55 2.28
CA ASP A 123 -9.94 -28.23 3.44
C ASP A 123 -10.62 -26.87 3.27
N ALA A 124 -11.94 -26.81 3.46
CA ALA A 124 -12.74 -25.63 3.14
C ALA A 124 -12.40 -24.41 4.01
N GLU A 125 -12.06 -24.62 5.29
CA GLU A 125 -11.65 -23.53 6.19
C GLU A 125 -10.29 -22.96 5.76
N LYS A 126 -9.33 -23.83 5.46
CA LYS A 126 -8.02 -23.40 4.94
C LYS A 126 -8.13 -22.71 3.59
N VAL A 127 -8.98 -23.19 2.67
CA VAL A 127 -9.25 -22.52 1.39
C VAL A 127 -9.88 -21.14 1.61
N ARG A 128 -10.78 -20.98 2.58
CA ARG A 128 -11.33 -19.68 2.97
C ARG A 128 -10.26 -18.73 3.48
N GLY A 129 -9.38 -19.22 4.37
CA GLY A 129 -8.24 -18.46 4.87
C GLY A 129 -7.30 -17.99 3.76
N LEU A 130 -6.99 -18.87 2.80
CA LEU A 130 -6.18 -18.53 1.63
C LEU A 130 -6.87 -17.49 0.73
N SER A 131 -8.17 -17.64 0.46
CA SER A 131 -8.93 -16.66 -0.34
C SER A 131 -8.84 -15.26 0.27
N ARG A 132 -9.00 -15.15 1.60
CA ARG A 132 -8.82 -13.89 2.34
C ARG A 132 -7.39 -13.37 2.22
N ALA A 133 -6.38 -14.22 2.41
CA ALA A 133 -4.98 -13.81 2.31
C ALA A 133 -4.61 -13.26 0.92
N TYR A 134 -5.13 -13.87 -0.16
CA TYR A 134 -4.95 -13.33 -1.52
C TYR A 134 -5.71 -12.03 -1.75
N TYR A 135 -6.90 -11.87 -1.17
CA TYR A 135 -7.66 -10.62 -1.24
C TYR A 135 -6.91 -9.48 -0.54
N ASP A 136 -6.39 -9.73 0.66
CA ASP A 136 -5.60 -8.74 1.41
C ASP A 136 -4.31 -8.40 0.66
N LEU A 137 -3.61 -9.41 0.11
CA LEU A 137 -2.43 -9.18 -0.73
C LEU A 137 -2.73 -8.31 -1.95
N ALA A 138 -3.87 -8.54 -2.62
CA ALA A 138 -4.24 -7.74 -3.78
C ALA A 138 -4.39 -6.25 -3.42
N ARG A 139 -4.83 -5.93 -2.20
CA ARG A 139 -4.91 -4.56 -1.68
C ARG A 139 -3.51 -4.03 -1.33
N ASP A 140 -2.69 -4.83 -0.66
CA ASP A 140 -1.31 -4.49 -0.30
C ASP A 140 -0.45 -4.12 -1.52
N CYS A 141 -0.78 -4.61 -2.71
CA CYS A 141 -0.07 -4.27 -3.95
C CYS A 141 -0.32 -2.81 -4.43
N VAL A 142 -1.47 -2.20 -4.07
CA VAL A 142 -1.89 -0.90 -4.62
C VAL A 142 -0.94 0.24 -4.25
N PRO A 143 -0.47 0.39 -2.99
CA PRO A 143 0.51 1.41 -2.64
C PRO A 143 1.82 1.31 -3.42
N PHE A 144 2.19 0.11 -3.89
CA PHE A 144 3.39 -0.13 -4.70
C PHE A 144 3.16 0.00 -6.20
N GLU A 145 1.94 0.34 -6.64
CA GLU A 145 1.54 0.43 -8.06
C GLU A 145 1.78 -0.89 -8.84
N ASP A 146 1.91 -2.00 -8.12
CA ASP A 146 2.06 -3.35 -8.69
C ASP A 146 0.68 -3.94 -9.01
N TYR A 147 -0.01 -3.29 -9.95
CA TYR A 147 -1.36 -3.67 -10.35
C TYR A 147 -1.41 -5.04 -11.03
N ASP A 148 -0.29 -5.54 -11.56
CA ASP A 148 -0.20 -6.87 -12.15
C ASP A 148 -0.23 -7.96 -11.06
N SER A 149 0.58 -7.84 -10.01
CA SER A 149 0.49 -8.72 -8.85
C SER A 149 -0.86 -8.60 -8.15
N ALA A 150 -1.42 -7.38 -8.05
CA ALA A 150 -2.75 -7.15 -7.47
C ALA A 150 -3.84 -7.94 -8.20
N ALA A 151 -3.86 -7.85 -9.54
CA ALA A 151 -4.83 -8.55 -10.37
C ALA A 151 -4.66 -10.09 -10.31
N ALA A 152 -3.42 -10.57 -10.27
CA ALA A 152 -3.13 -12.00 -10.11
C ALA A 152 -3.61 -12.53 -8.76
N ALA A 153 -3.33 -11.80 -7.68
CA ALA A 153 -3.78 -12.14 -6.33
C ALA A 153 -5.32 -12.14 -6.23
N ALA A 154 -5.99 -11.10 -6.72
CA ALA A 154 -7.46 -11.03 -6.73
C ALA A 154 -8.08 -12.18 -7.55
N THR A 155 -7.49 -12.55 -8.68
CA THR A 155 -7.95 -13.69 -9.49
C THR A 155 -7.87 -15.01 -8.71
N LYS A 156 -6.78 -15.21 -7.94
CA LYS A 156 -6.65 -16.38 -7.05
C LYS A 156 -7.67 -16.35 -5.92
N ALA A 157 -7.85 -15.21 -5.26
CA ALA A 157 -8.86 -15.04 -4.20
C ALA A 157 -10.26 -15.44 -4.68
N GLU A 158 -10.67 -14.95 -5.86
CA GLU A 158 -11.97 -15.26 -6.49
C GLU A 158 -12.11 -16.74 -6.80
N SER A 159 -11.06 -17.37 -7.37
CA SER A 159 -11.08 -18.80 -7.70
C SER A 159 -11.28 -19.68 -6.47
N LEU A 160 -10.64 -19.33 -5.35
CA LEU A 160 -10.75 -20.04 -4.08
C LEU A 160 -12.12 -19.81 -3.43
N ALA A 161 -12.63 -18.57 -3.44
CA ALA A 161 -13.96 -18.25 -2.93
C ALA A 161 -15.05 -19.03 -3.67
N ARG A 162 -14.95 -19.10 -5.01
CA ARG A 162 -15.87 -19.89 -5.84
C ARG A 162 -15.77 -21.39 -5.54
N ALA A 163 -14.57 -21.93 -5.33
CA ALA A 163 -14.37 -23.35 -5.05
C ALA A 163 -15.11 -23.81 -3.78
N ILE A 164 -15.19 -22.96 -2.76
CA ILE A 164 -15.94 -23.23 -1.52
C ILE A 164 -17.34 -22.63 -1.49
N LYS A 165 -17.82 -22.05 -2.60
CA LYS A 165 -19.13 -21.40 -2.73
C LYS A 165 -19.35 -20.30 -1.68
N ASP A 166 -18.36 -19.42 -1.50
CA ASP A 166 -18.44 -18.23 -0.63
C ASP A 166 -18.87 -17.00 -1.47
N PRO A 167 -20.17 -16.66 -1.53
CA PRO A 167 -20.66 -15.56 -2.34
C PRO A 167 -20.18 -14.20 -1.80
N SER A 168 -20.09 -14.03 -0.47
CA SER A 168 -19.65 -12.78 0.13
C SER A 168 -18.21 -12.44 -0.26
N MET A 169 -17.30 -13.41 -0.21
CA MET A 169 -15.94 -13.20 -0.69
C MET A 169 -15.87 -13.05 -2.20
N SER A 170 -16.70 -13.77 -2.97
CA SER A 170 -16.73 -13.64 -4.42
C SER A 170 -17.15 -12.23 -4.87
N ASP A 171 -18.16 -11.65 -4.23
CA ASP A 171 -18.64 -10.30 -4.51
C ASP A 171 -17.57 -9.25 -4.16
N ARG A 172 -16.99 -9.35 -2.96
CA ARG A 172 -15.91 -8.44 -2.50
C ARG A 172 -14.71 -8.46 -3.44
N VAL A 173 -14.28 -9.64 -3.88
CA VAL A 173 -13.16 -9.77 -4.82
C VAL A 173 -13.55 -9.24 -6.20
N GLY A 174 -14.79 -9.45 -6.63
CA GLY A 174 -15.33 -8.92 -7.88
C GLY A 174 -15.32 -7.39 -7.93
N GLU A 175 -15.71 -6.73 -6.84
CA GLU A 175 -15.60 -5.27 -6.67
C GLU A 175 -14.14 -4.81 -6.70
N LEU A 176 -13.26 -5.44 -5.91
CA LEU A 176 -11.83 -5.13 -5.91
C LEU A 176 -11.22 -5.22 -7.31
N LYS A 177 -11.56 -6.23 -8.11
CA LYS A 177 -11.04 -6.36 -9.48
C LYS A 177 -11.46 -5.20 -10.39
N LYS A 178 -12.68 -4.67 -10.24
CA LYS A 178 -13.15 -3.49 -10.99
C LYS A 178 -12.36 -2.25 -10.58
N ASP A 179 -12.12 -2.08 -9.28
CA ASP A 179 -11.33 -0.97 -8.75
C ASP A 179 -9.87 -1.05 -9.21
N LEU A 180 -9.23 -2.22 -9.10
CA LEU A 180 -7.85 -2.46 -9.55
C LEU A 180 -7.68 -2.19 -11.05
N SER A 181 -8.64 -2.58 -11.87
CA SER A 181 -8.63 -2.28 -13.31
C SER A 181 -8.66 -0.77 -13.57
N THR A 182 -9.53 -0.06 -12.83
CA THR A 182 -9.66 1.40 -12.95
C THR A 182 -8.40 2.10 -12.46
N LEU A 183 -7.85 1.70 -11.31
CA LEU A 183 -6.59 2.22 -10.76
C LEU A 183 -5.43 2.02 -11.73
N LYS A 184 -5.30 0.82 -12.30
CA LYS A 184 -4.28 0.52 -13.32
C LYS A 184 -4.43 1.45 -14.52
N SER A 185 -5.65 1.68 -14.99
CA SER A 185 -5.90 2.60 -16.11
C SER A 185 -5.52 4.04 -15.76
N GLU A 186 -5.87 4.53 -14.56
CA GLU A 186 -5.51 5.87 -14.10
C GLU A 186 -3.99 6.04 -13.99
N TYR A 187 -3.29 5.04 -13.46
CA TYR A 187 -1.82 5.04 -13.40
C TYR A 187 -1.20 5.05 -14.80
N GLN A 188 -1.67 4.19 -15.70
CA GLN A 188 -1.13 4.11 -17.07
C GLN A 188 -1.26 5.42 -17.85
N LYS A 189 -2.31 6.21 -17.61
CA LYS A 189 -2.50 7.52 -18.24
C LYS A 189 -1.41 8.52 -17.86
N VAL A 190 -0.85 8.41 -16.65
CA VAL A 190 0.13 9.37 -16.12
C VAL A 190 1.54 8.82 -16.04
N LYS A 191 1.73 7.50 -16.16
CA LYS A 191 3.04 6.84 -16.01
C LYS A 191 4.14 7.50 -16.83
N SER A 192 3.91 7.74 -18.13
CA SER A 192 4.90 8.39 -19.00
C SER A 192 5.24 9.82 -18.54
N SER A 193 4.25 10.57 -18.04
CA SER A 193 4.45 11.92 -17.48
C SER A 193 5.21 11.89 -16.16
N ILE A 194 5.03 10.85 -15.34
CA ILE A 194 5.80 10.62 -14.11
C ILE A 194 7.25 10.25 -14.45
N ASP A 195 7.45 9.36 -15.43
CA ASP A 195 8.78 8.93 -15.87
C ASP A 195 9.57 10.06 -16.57
N ASN A 196 8.86 10.99 -17.21
CA ASN A 196 9.44 12.12 -17.95
C ASN A 196 8.82 13.48 -17.54
N PRO A 197 9.07 13.97 -16.31
CA PRO A 197 8.39 15.17 -15.80
C PRO A 197 8.60 16.44 -16.63
N ALA A 198 9.75 16.56 -17.31
CA ALA A 198 10.09 17.74 -18.11
C ALA A 198 9.17 17.95 -19.33
N THR A 199 8.61 16.87 -19.88
CA THR A 199 7.72 16.89 -21.06
C THR A 199 6.33 16.34 -20.74
N GLY A 200 6.09 15.95 -19.49
CA GLY A 200 4.86 15.33 -19.04
C GLY A 200 3.73 16.32 -18.77
N ASP A 201 2.50 15.81 -18.71
CA ASP A 201 1.33 16.59 -18.29
C ASP A 201 1.29 16.70 -16.75
N ALA A 202 1.81 17.80 -16.23
CA ALA A 202 1.85 18.06 -14.79
C ALA A 202 0.45 18.21 -14.14
N ASP A 203 -0.58 18.69 -14.86
CA ASP A 203 -1.96 18.74 -14.31
C ASP A 203 -2.49 17.32 -14.12
N ALA A 204 -2.32 16.45 -15.11
CA ALA A 204 -2.72 15.05 -15.01
C ALA A 204 -2.01 14.32 -13.86
N VAL A 205 -0.69 14.53 -13.70
CA VAL A 205 0.08 13.96 -12.58
C VAL A 205 -0.39 14.51 -11.23
N GLY A 206 -0.64 15.83 -11.14
CA GLY A 206 -1.14 16.45 -9.92
C GLY A 206 -2.51 15.89 -9.49
N ARG A 207 -3.43 15.71 -10.44
CA ARG A 207 -4.74 15.05 -10.21
C ARG A 207 -4.56 13.61 -9.77
N TYR A 208 -3.64 12.87 -10.38
CA TYR A 208 -3.34 11.50 -9.98
C TYR A 208 -2.86 11.44 -8.53
N PHE A 209 -1.91 12.28 -8.14
CA PHE A 209 -1.41 12.30 -6.77
C PHE A 209 -2.50 12.67 -5.75
N CYS A 210 -3.25 13.76 -5.95
CA CYS A 210 -4.30 14.14 -5.00
C CYS A 210 -5.47 13.15 -4.97
N PHE A 211 -6.03 12.82 -6.15
CA PHE A 211 -7.34 12.16 -6.21
C PHE A 211 -7.23 10.65 -6.30
N VAL A 212 -6.10 10.11 -6.78
CA VAL A 212 -5.86 8.67 -6.85
C VAL A 212 -5.01 8.19 -5.70
N ARG A 213 -3.80 8.74 -5.54
CA ARG A 213 -2.84 8.29 -4.53
C ARG A 213 -3.11 8.85 -3.13
N ASN A 214 -4.00 9.82 -3.00
CA ASN A 214 -4.25 10.55 -1.75
C ASN A 214 -2.98 11.26 -1.22
N GLU A 215 -2.04 11.59 -2.11
CA GLU A 215 -0.76 12.25 -1.85
C GLU A 215 -0.88 13.76 -2.10
N TRP A 216 -1.57 14.43 -1.18
CA TRP A 216 -1.98 15.83 -1.35
C TRP A 216 -0.81 16.81 -1.49
N ALA A 217 0.25 16.70 -0.68
CA ALA A 217 1.35 17.68 -0.72
C ALA A 217 2.01 17.77 -2.10
N SER A 218 2.37 16.64 -2.70
CA SER A 218 2.97 16.57 -4.03
C SER A 218 1.99 16.98 -5.13
N GLY A 219 0.75 16.50 -5.06
CA GLY A 219 -0.26 16.81 -6.07
C GLY A 219 -0.69 18.28 -6.07
N LEU A 220 -0.87 18.91 -4.90
CA LEU A 220 -1.25 20.31 -4.77
C LEU A 220 -0.21 21.24 -5.36
N LYS A 221 1.08 20.96 -5.13
CA LYS A 221 2.17 21.73 -5.75
C LYS A 221 2.03 21.73 -7.27
N LEU A 222 1.92 20.55 -7.88
CA LEU A 222 1.74 20.42 -9.33
C LEU A 222 0.49 21.16 -9.80
N LEU A 223 -0.66 20.92 -9.18
CA LEU A 223 -1.94 21.54 -9.58
C LEU A 223 -1.93 23.07 -9.44
N SER A 224 -1.26 23.60 -8.42
CA SER A 224 -1.15 25.05 -8.22
C SER A 224 -0.32 25.74 -9.31
N GLU A 225 0.59 25.01 -9.95
CA GLU A 225 1.46 25.53 -11.01
C GLU A 225 0.84 25.29 -12.40
N SER A 226 0.40 24.06 -12.68
CA SER A 226 -0.03 23.59 -14.00
C SER A 226 -1.54 23.51 -14.23
N GLY A 227 -2.34 23.52 -13.15
CA GLY A 227 -3.78 23.32 -13.23
C GLY A 227 -4.50 24.44 -13.99
N LYS A 228 -5.77 24.21 -14.31
CA LYS A 228 -6.66 25.23 -14.88
C LYS A 228 -7.64 25.75 -13.82
N PRO A 229 -8.00 27.05 -13.82
CA PRO A 229 -9.08 27.55 -12.96
C PRO A 229 -10.38 26.75 -13.22
N PRO A 230 -11.18 26.43 -12.17
CA PRO A 230 -10.99 26.86 -10.78
C PRO A 230 -10.05 25.97 -9.95
N LEU A 231 -9.59 24.82 -10.49
CA LEU A 231 -8.80 23.86 -9.71
C LEU A 231 -7.42 24.40 -9.32
N LYS A 232 -6.76 25.15 -10.21
CA LYS A 232 -5.48 25.80 -9.93
C LYS A 232 -5.54 26.67 -8.68
N ASP A 233 -6.55 27.54 -8.63
CA ASP A 233 -6.70 28.51 -7.54
C ASP A 233 -7.06 27.81 -6.22
N LEU A 234 -7.91 26.79 -6.29
CA LEU A 234 -8.23 25.95 -5.12
C LEU A 234 -6.99 25.23 -4.58
N ALA A 235 -6.18 24.64 -5.46
CA ALA A 235 -4.94 23.97 -5.08
C ALA A 235 -3.92 24.94 -4.46
N ALA A 236 -3.79 26.15 -5.01
CA ALA A 236 -2.93 27.19 -4.45
C ALA A 236 -3.40 27.65 -3.06
N LYS A 237 -4.71 27.84 -2.85
CA LYS A 237 -5.29 28.21 -1.55
C LYS A 237 -5.08 27.11 -0.51
N ASP A 238 -5.30 25.85 -0.90
CA ASP A 238 -5.06 24.70 -0.03
C ASP A 238 -3.57 24.63 0.36
N LEU A 239 -2.66 24.73 -0.62
CA LEU A 239 -1.21 24.67 -0.41
C LEU A 239 -0.69 25.81 0.49
N ALA A 240 -1.35 26.97 0.47
CA ALA A 240 -1.03 28.09 1.36
C ALA A 240 -1.34 27.80 2.84
N ASN A 241 -2.04 26.70 3.14
CA ASN A 241 -2.37 26.23 4.48
C ASN A 241 -3.04 27.31 5.36
N PRO A 242 -4.25 27.77 5.02
CA PRO A 242 -4.89 28.88 5.71
C PRO A 242 -5.11 28.60 7.21
N GLU A 243 -4.81 29.59 8.04
CA GLU A 243 -4.99 29.53 9.49
C GLU A 243 -6.32 30.14 9.96
N THR A 244 -6.96 30.95 9.12
CA THR A 244 -8.27 31.54 9.44
C THR A 244 -9.39 30.53 9.19
N THR A 245 -10.39 30.54 10.07
CA THR A 245 -11.60 29.74 9.91
C THR A 245 -12.22 29.95 8.53
N GLU A 246 -12.31 31.20 8.07
CA GLU A 246 -12.91 31.56 6.79
C GLU A 246 -12.15 30.90 5.62
N GLY A 247 -10.82 30.94 5.64
CA GLY A 247 -10.00 30.32 4.59
C GLY A 247 -10.08 28.79 4.61
N GLN A 248 -10.05 28.17 5.78
CA GLN A 248 -10.18 26.72 5.93
C GLN A 248 -11.53 26.23 5.42
N VAL A 249 -12.60 26.95 5.76
CA VAL A 249 -13.95 26.66 5.27
C VAL A 249 -14.03 26.85 3.76
N GLU A 250 -13.46 27.92 3.21
CA GLU A 250 -13.46 28.17 1.76
C GLU A 250 -12.77 27.03 0.99
N VAL A 251 -11.61 26.58 1.46
CA VAL A 251 -10.89 25.45 0.84
C VAL A 251 -11.70 24.15 0.97
N GLY A 252 -12.27 23.88 2.15
CA GLY A 252 -13.13 22.72 2.36
C GLY A 252 -14.36 22.70 1.45
N ASP A 253 -15.01 23.85 1.26
CA ASP A 253 -16.14 24.03 0.34
C ASP A 253 -15.72 23.80 -1.12
N GLY A 254 -14.54 24.28 -1.52
CA GLY A 254 -14.00 24.05 -2.85
C GLY A 254 -13.77 22.57 -3.15
N TRP A 255 -13.15 21.82 -2.23
CA TRP A 255 -12.95 20.38 -2.40
C TRP A 255 -14.26 19.59 -2.30
N TRP A 256 -15.23 20.07 -1.53
CA TRP A 256 -16.56 19.47 -1.47
C TRP A 256 -17.23 19.51 -2.84
N LEU A 257 -17.15 20.65 -3.54
CA LEU A 257 -17.69 20.75 -4.90
C LEU A 257 -17.01 19.77 -5.87
N GLN A 258 -15.69 19.63 -5.79
CA GLN A 258 -14.97 18.62 -6.59
C GLN A 258 -15.44 17.19 -6.25
N ALA A 259 -15.60 16.87 -4.96
CA ALA A 259 -16.08 15.57 -4.50
C ALA A 259 -17.49 15.25 -4.99
N GLN A 260 -18.37 16.25 -5.07
CA GLN A 260 -19.74 16.07 -5.55
C GLN A 260 -19.82 15.81 -7.07
N ALA A 261 -18.85 16.31 -7.84
CA ALA A 261 -18.75 16.06 -9.27
C ALA A 261 -18.07 14.72 -9.62
N GLU A 262 -17.34 14.12 -8.67
CA GLU A 262 -16.63 12.85 -8.87
C GLU A 262 -17.59 11.65 -8.83
N LYS A 263 -17.42 10.75 -9.82
CA LYS A 263 -18.27 9.58 -10.03
C LYS A 263 -17.60 8.30 -9.56
N ILE A 264 -16.28 8.27 -9.50
CA ILE A 264 -15.52 7.11 -9.03
C ILE A 264 -15.54 7.13 -7.49
N PRO A 265 -16.13 6.12 -6.83
CA PRO A 265 -16.36 6.15 -5.39
C PRO A 265 -15.09 6.39 -4.56
N TRP A 266 -14.00 5.68 -4.85
CA TRP A 266 -12.76 5.82 -4.09
C TRP A 266 -12.04 7.17 -4.34
N LYS A 267 -12.12 7.75 -5.55
CA LYS A 267 -11.63 9.12 -5.80
C LYS A 267 -12.44 10.14 -5.00
N LYS A 268 -13.76 9.97 -4.99
CA LYS A 268 -14.67 10.79 -4.20
C LYS A 268 -14.32 10.69 -2.72
N GLN A 269 -14.03 9.50 -2.20
CA GLN A 269 -13.60 9.32 -0.81
C GLN A 269 -12.27 10.04 -0.51
N ASN A 270 -11.28 9.99 -1.41
CA ASN A 270 -10.04 10.75 -1.24
C ASN A 270 -10.30 12.28 -1.16
N LEU A 271 -11.10 12.82 -2.07
CA LEU A 271 -11.53 14.22 -2.05
C LEU A 271 -12.25 14.57 -0.74
N LEU A 272 -13.21 13.74 -0.32
CA LEU A 272 -13.92 13.90 0.94
C LEU A 272 -12.97 13.82 2.16
N GLY A 273 -11.91 13.00 2.12
CA GLY A 273 -10.87 13.00 3.14
C GLY A 273 -10.21 14.38 3.32
N ARG A 274 -9.90 15.08 2.22
CA ARG A 274 -9.36 16.45 2.29
C ARG A 274 -10.39 17.47 2.75
N VAL A 275 -11.65 17.30 2.35
CA VAL A 275 -12.74 18.14 2.87
C VAL A 275 -12.85 18.02 4.38
N ARG A 276 -12.84 16.79 4.91
CA ARG A 276 -12.88 16.51 6.34
C ARG A 276 -11.76 17.21 7.08
N HIS A 277 -10.53 17.06 6.59
CA HIS A 277 -9.36 17.70 7.17
C HIS A 277 -9.56 19.21 7.36
N TRP A 278 -9.99 19.93 6.33
CA TRP A 278 -10.19 21.38 6.42
C TRP A 278 -11.33 21.80 7.33
N TYR A 279 -12.43 21.04 7.31
CA TYR A 279 -13.57 21.28 8.18
C TYR A 279 -13.27 21.00 9.66
N GLU A 280 -12.50 19.96 9.97
CA GLU A 280 -12.03 19.67 11.33
C GLU A 280 -11.10 20.78 11.85
N MET A 281 -10.23 21.32 11.00
CA MET A 281 -9.37 22.46 11.35
C MET A 281 -10.17 23.75 11.63
N ALA A 282 -11.24 23.99 10.86
CA ALA A 282 -12.09 25.17 11.04
C ALA A 282 -13.00 25.10 12.27
N GLN A 283 -13.40 23.89 12.68
CA GLN A 283 -14.42 23.71 13.72
C GLN A 283 -14.14 24.44 15.03
N PRO A 284 -12.95 24.38 15.66
CA PRO A 284 -12.73 24.97 16.99
C PRO A 284 -13.11 26.46 17.05
N ASN A 285 -12.71 27.22 16.03
CA ASN A 285 -12.84 28.68 15.97
C ASN A 285 -14.02 29.18 15.14
N ALA A 286 -14.81 28.26 14.57
CA ALA A 286 -15.97 28.61 13.77
C ALA A 286 -17.10 29.24 14.60
N THR A 287 -17.80 30.19 14.00
CA THR A 287 -19.06 30.74 14.53
C THR A 287 -20.12 29.63 14.64
N ALA A 288 -21.14 29.83 15.48
CA ALA A 288 -22.18 28.83 15.70
C ALA A 288 -22.85 28.36 14.39
N LEU A 289 -23.14 29.28 13.47
CA LEU A 289 -23.77 28.95 12.19
C LEU A 289 -22.83 28.13 11.28
N VAL A 290 -21.55 28.51 11.22
CA VAL A 290 -20.54 27.79 10.43
C VAL A 290 -20.33 26.38 10.99
N LYS A 291 -20.26 26.22 12.32
CA LYS A 291 -20.20 24.92 13.01
C LYS A 291 -21.37 24.01 12.63
N VAL A 292 -22.60 24.53 12.68
CA VAL A 292 -23.80 23.75 12.29
C VAL A 292 -23.70 23.24 10.85
N ARG A 293 -23.29 24.10 9.91
CA ARG A 293 -23.16 23.71 8.50
C ARG A 293 -22.05 22.68 8.28
N VAL A 294 -20.87 22.92 8.85
CA VAL A 294 -19.72 22.02 8.74
C VAL A 294 -20.05 20.64 9.33
N ASN A 295 -20.64 20.60 10.52
CA ASN A 295 -21.03 19.35 11.17
C ASN A 295 -22.08 18.59 10.36
N LYS A 296 -23.02 19.28 9.71
CA LYS A 296 -23.97 18.64 8.81
C LYS A 296 -23.26 17.95 7.64
N ARG A 297 -22.30 18.62 6.99
CA ARG A 297 -21.54 18.02 5.88
C ARG A 297 -20.68 16.83 6.34
N LEU A 298 -20.06 16.92 7.51
CA LEU A 298 -19.30 15.81 8.08
C LEU A 298 -20.19 14.60 8.37
N ALA A 299 -21.39 14.82 8.93
CA ALA A 299 -22.37 13.76 9.14
C ALA A 299 -22.85 13.15 7.81
N GLU A 300 -23.06 13.97 6.77
CA GLU A 300 -23.36 13.47 5.42
C GLU A 300 -22.25 12.53 4.90
N MET A 301 -20.99 12.87 5.12
CA MET A 301 -19.84 12.04 4.72
C MET A 301 -19.77 10.72 5.48
N GLU A 302 -20.05 10.74 6.79
CA GLU A 302 -20.07 9.55 7.63
C GLU A 302 -21.21 8.60 7.24
N SER A 303 -22.41 9.15 6.98
CA SER A 303 -23.57 8.35 6.55
C SER A 303 -23.42 7.79 5.13
N ALA A 304 -22.66 8.47 4.27
CA ALA A 304 -22.43 8.10 2.89
C ALA A 304 -21.24 7.15 2.69
N ALA A 305 -20.47 6.82 3.74
CA ALA A 305 -19.45 5.78 3.68
C ALA A 305 -20.15 4.42 3.75
N PRO A 306 -20.39 3.72 2.62
CA PRO A 306 -20.92 2.37 2.70
C PRO A 306 -19.82 1.51 3.32
N GLY A 307 -20.17 0.61 4.24
CA GLY A 307 -19.25 -0.34 4.89
C GLY A 307 -18.53 -1.33 3.96
N GLY A 308 -18.43 -1.04 2.66
CA GLY A 308 -17.72 -1.80 1.63
C GLY A 308 -16.90 -0.94 0.67
N GLY A 309 -16.86 0.40 0.82
CA GLY A 309 -15.96 1.25 0.04
C GLY A 309 -14.52 0.96 0.44
N LEU A 310 -13.83 0.13 -0.34
CA LEU A 310 -12.43 -0.20 -0.15
C LEU A 310 -11.60 1.07 0.01
N ASN A 311 -11.14 1.35 1.23
CA ASN A 311 -10.02 2.25 1.41
C ASN A 311 -8.78 1.45 0.97
N LEU A 312 -8.44 1.57 -0.31
CA LEU A 312 -7.31 0.86 -0.93
C LEU A 312 -5.96 1.46 -0.52
N LEU A 313 -5.98 2.56 0.23
CA LEU A 313 -4.82 3.36 0.59
C LEU A 313 -4.74 3.64 2.11
N GLN A 314 -5.54 2.94 2.92
CA GLN A 314 -5.38 2.84 4.37
C GLN A 314 -5.02 1.42 4.79
#